data_AF-A0A937TB09-F1
#
_entry.id   AF-A0A937TB09-F1
#
_cell.length_a   1.000
_cell.length_b   1.000
_cell.length_c   1.000
_cell.angle_alpha   90.00
_cell.angle_beta   90.00
_cell.angle_gamma   90.00
#
_symmetry.space_group_name_H-M   'P 1'
#
loop_
_entity.id
_entity.type
_entity.pdbx_description
1 polymer ?
#
loop_
_entity_poly.entity_id
_entity_poly.type
_entity_poly.pdbx_seq_one_letter_code
_entity_poly.pdbx_strand_id
1 'polypeptide(L)'
;MCRFLMAGLLVVSVSALQAGVQEGRDPEAVRQAYTAVASRLDQGGDLMIVANVDGLLERFMTDLVEIASATAGDDEKSEQAKQTVPKLHDFLKKSGFYAVNGVGMSSVPRADGLNVVKTFVSRDAEAAVLPLWRACVGGAPRELQSLRFMPADTEMARAGTADIKQFWALIQALVARVAPPEAAEQFAQSIAGAAAMLGTSVDQLVGSIGADSAFGIQFSRDASITIPAGAEALSVPSPSMLFAVKVKDDTIMSLVKKQVAASGMPLTESQVEGTTVYSLNLPVPVVPVQLTLAQHNGFLLVGTMAQTVTDAIKAYANRGGLLAQESYKVAFSGQPIKNNGIAYISDRFGDVIRDIQESALAMAPATGAQDQASRDLVRRLLNRQQGYSCAITMMNYKSGVRASGTTASSGQQLVASMVVAPVGMMAAIAIPSFVKARSTSQGNACINNLRQLDSAKEQWALEQMKNDGDEADVTGVCEFIKGGTIPTCPQGGVYELNAIGSDPTCNIPGHVQP
;
A
#
# COMPACT_ATOMS: atom_id res chain seq x y z
N MET A 1 -5.77 -6.92 -1.26
CA MET A 1 -7.11 -6.98 -0.63
C MET A 1 -7.16 -6.47 0.81
N CYS A 2 -6.23 -6.79 1.72
CA CYS A 2 -6.29 -6.28 3.12
C CYS A 2 -6.16 -4.74 3.27
N ARG A 3 -5.48 -4.03 2.36
CA ARG A 3 -5.40 -2.56 2.38
C ARG A 3 -6.65 -1.84 1.86
N PHE A 4 -7.43 -2.47 0.97
CA PHE A 4 -8.63 -1.87 0.39
C PHE A 4 -9.84 -1.90 1.32
N LEU A 5 -9.88 -2.80 2.31
CA LEU A 5 -10.94 -2.86 3.31
C LEU A 5 -10.72 -1.91 4.51
N MET A 6 -9.51 -1.37 4.70
CA MET A 6 -9.18 -0.49 5.85
C MET A 6 -9.36 1.01 5.58
N ALA A 7 -9.52 1.43 4.31
CA ALA A 7 -9.60 2.85 3.95
C ALA A 7 -10.96 3.52 4.27
N GLY A 8 -11.97 2.77 4.74
CA GLY A 8 -13.34 3.26 4.89
C GLY A 8 -13.67 4.03 6.18
N LEU A 9 -12.77 4.16 7.14
CA LEU A 9 -13.13 4.67 8.48
C LEU A 9 -12.95 6.19 8.69
N LEU A 10 -12.44 6.95 7.73
CA LEU A 10 -12.06 8.35 7.96
C LEU A 10 -13.07 9.43 7.52
N VAL A 11 -14.28 9.07 7.09
CA VAL A 11 -15.31 10.06 6.71
C VAL A 11 -16.24 10.44 7.89
N VAL A 12 -16.09 9.79 9.05
CA VAL A 12 -17.12 9.83 10.12
C VAL A 12 -17.20 11.17 10.87
N SER A 13 -16.16 12.01 10.88
CA SER A 13 -16.16 13.21 11.73
C SER A 13 -16.93 14.41 11.17
N VAL A 14 -17.25 14.47 9.87
CA VAL A 14 -18.01 15.60 9.28
C VAL A 14 -19.49 15.24 9.01
N SER A 15 -19.80 13.96 8.80
CA SER A 15 -21.15 13.51 8.45
C SER A 15 -22.14 13.44 9.63
N ALA A 16 -21.67 13.48 10.88
CA ALA A 16 -22.54 13.43 12.06
C ALA A 16 -23.45 14.66 12.22
N LEU A 17 -23.15 15.77 11.52
CA LEU A 17 -23.95 17.00 11.52
C LEU A 17 -25.04 17.04 10.43
N GLN A 18 -25.10 16.02 9.56
CA GLN A 18 -26.11 15.90 8.49
C GLN A 18 -26.78 14.52 8.50
N ALA A 19 -27.11 14.00 9.68
CA ALA A 19 -27.89 12.77 9.78
C ALA A 19 -29.35 13.06 9.39
N GLY A 20 -29.69 12.82 8.12
CA GLY A 20 -31.08 12.58 7.72
C GLY A 20 -31.65 11.37 8.47
N VAL A 21 -32.96 11.35 8.68
CA VAL A 21 -33.68 10.24 9.34
C VAL A 21 -33.39 8.95 8.57
N GLN A 22 -32.67 8.00 9.18
CA GLN A 22 -32.51 6.66 8.61
C GLN A 22 -33.85 5.93 8.64
N GLU A 23 -34.39 5.54 7.48
CA GLU A 23 -35.54 4.66 7.41
C GLU A 23 -35.24 3.28 8.04
N GLY A 24 -36.15 2.83 8.92
CA GLY A 24 -36.51 1.42 9.11
C GLY A 24 -35.43 0.41 9.49
N ARG A 25 -34.45 0.73 10.34
CA ARG A 25 -33.58 -0.32 10.91
C ARG A 25 -34.28 -1.03 12.06
N ASP A 26 -34.57 -2.34 11.89
CA ASP A 26 -35.08 -3.19 12.97
C ASP A 26 -34.07 -3.25 14.13
N PRO A 27 -34.41 -2.71 15.33
CA PRO A 27 -33.49 -2.69 16.47
C PRO A 27 -33.03 -4.09 16.90
N GLU A 28 -33.89 -5.10 16.76
CA GLU A 28 -33.56 -6.46 17.18
C GLU A 28 -32.57 -7.12 16.21
N ALA A 29 -32.79 -6.99 14.90
CA ALA A 29 -31.82 -7.44 13.89
C ALA A 29 -30.46 -6.74 14.05
N VAL A 30 -30.43 -5.44 14.33
CA VAL A 30 -29.18 -4.70 14.60
C VAL A 30 -28.46 -5.27 15.82
N ARG A 31 -29.18 -5.54 16.91
CA ARG A 31 -28.63 -6.13 18.14
C ARG A 31 -28.07 -7.53 17.91
N GLN A 32 -28.78 -8.36 17.14
CA GLN A 32 -28.33 -9.71 16.79
C GLN A 32 -27.05 -9.68 15.94
N ALA A 33 -27.01 -8.84 14.90
CA ALA A 33 -25.83 -8.70 14.04
C ALA A 33 -24.61 -8.19 14.83
N TYR A 34 -24.80 -7.18 15.69
CA TYR A 34 -23.77 -6.70 16.61
C TYR A 34 -23.23 -7.83 17.49
N THR A 35 -24.14 -8.58 18.14
CA THR A 35 -23.78 -9.66 19.06
C THR A 35 -23.03 -10.78 18.36
N ALA A 36 -23.45 -11.14 17.14
CA ALA A 36 -22.80 -12.17 16.33
C ALA A 36 -21.34 -11.80 16.00
N VAL A 37 -21.08 -10.53 15.62
CA VAL A 37 -19.71 -10.05 15.38
C VAL A 37 -18.92 -9.98 16.69
N ALA A 38 -19.50 -9.38 17.74
CA ALA A 38 -18.86 -9.23 19.05
C ALA A 38 -18.42 -10.56 19.66
N SER A 39 -19.22 -11.63 19.50
CA SER A 39 -18.89 -12.98 19.99
C SER A 39 -17.64 -13.61 19.35
N ARG A 40 -17.14 -13.04 18.24
CA ARG A 40 -15.92 -13.49 17.55
C ARG A 40 -14.67 -12.76 18.02
N LEU A 41 -14.83 -11.76 18.89
CA LEU A 41 -13.79 -10.87 19.39
C LEU A 41 -13.54 -11.12 20.88
N ASP A 42 -12.50 -10.48 21.40
CA ASP A 42 -12.19 -10.49 22.83
C ASP A 42 -12.60 -9.16 23.48
N GLN A 43 -13.20 -9.26 24.65
CA GLN A 43 -13.53 -8.12 25.51
C GLN A 43 -12.41 -7.87 26.52
N GLY A 44 -12.40 -6.68 27.14
CA GLY A 44 -11.49 -6.37 28.25
C GLY A 44 -10.06 -6.05 27.83
N GLY A 45 -9.83 -5.65 26.58
CA GLY A 45 -8.54 -5.19 26.08
C GLY A 45 -8.48 -3.70 25.75
N ASP A 46 -7.39 -3.28 25.10
CA ASP A 46 -7.14 -1.89 24.69
C ASP A 46 -8.04 -1.42 23.55
N LEU A 47 -8.66 -2.36 22.81
CA LEU A 47 -9.49 -2.04 21.66
C LEU A 47 -10.61 -3.06 21.49
N MET A 48 -11.83 -2.57 21.25
CA MET A 48 -12.92 -3.33 20.68
C MET A 48 -13.75 -2.42 19.76
N ILE A 49 -13.84 -2.78 18.49
CA ILE A 49 -14.68 -2.12 17.48
C ILE A 49 -15.63 -3.19 16.93
N VAL A 50 -16.92 -2.86 16.93
CA VAL A 50 -17.95 -3.66 16.26
C VAL A 50 -18.83 -2.70 15.48
N ALA A 51 -18.90 -2.90 14.17
CA ALA A 51 -19.70 -2.07 13.27
C ALA A 51 -20.62 -2.96 12.44
N ASN A 52 -21.91 -2.64 12.46
CA ASN A 52 -22.85 -3.16 11.46
C ASN A 52 -22.69 -2.32 10.19
N VAL A 53 -22.30 -2.99 9.11
CA VAL A 53 -22.07 -2.36 7.80
C VAL A 53 -23.05 -2.87 6.76
N ASP A 54 -24.16 -3.47 7.19
CA ASP A 54 -25.18 -4.03 6.32
C ASP A 54 -25.74 -2.98 5.35
N GLY A 55 -25.74 -3.36 4.07
CA GLY A 55 -26.09 -2.50 2.93
C GLY A 55 -25.19 -1.28 2.73
N LEU A 56 -24.14 -1.06 3.53
CA LEU A 56 -23.30 0.16 3.43
C LEU A 56 -22.56 0.21 2.09
N LEU A 57 -21.93 -0.91 1.72
CA LEU A 57 -21.20 -1.01 0.45
C LEU A 57 -22.12 -0.90 -0.76
N GLU A 58 -23.32 -1.49 -0.68
CA GLU A 58 -24.31 -1.43 -1.77
C GLU A 58 -24.83 0.00 -1.94
N ARG A 59 -25.24 0.67 -0.85
CA ARG A 59 -25.68 2.07 -0.87
C ARG A 59 -24.61 2.99 -1.44
N PHE A 60 -23.38 2.89 -0.95
CA PHE A 60 -22.28 3.71 -1.45
C PHE A 60 -22.05 3.50 -2.96
N MET A 61 -22.15 2.26 -3.43
CA MET A 61 -22.03 1.98 -4.86
C MET A 61 -23.23 2.50 -5.66
N THR A 62 -24.45 2.42 -5.12
CA THR A 62 -25.65 3.03 -5.72
C THR A 62 -25.51 4.54 -5.83
N ASP A 63 -25.09 5.22 -4.76
CA ASP A 63 -24.86 6.67 -4.76
C ASP A 63 -23.80 7.05 -5.81
N LEU A 64 -22.72 6.26 -5.93
CA LEU A 64 -21.72 6.46 -6.97
C LEU A 64 -22.31 6.26 -8.38
N VAL A 65 -23.19 5.28 -8.58
CA VAL A 65 -23.89 5.08 -9.87
C VAL A 65 -24.76 6.30 -10.19
N GLU A 66 -25.48 6.82 -9.22
CA GLU A 66 -26.37 7.99 -9.37
C GLU A 66 -25.57 9.27 -9.66
N ILE A 67 -24.53 9.55 -8.88
CA ILE A 67 -23.64 10.71 -9.10
C ILE A 67 -22.98 10.61 -10.47
N ALA A 68 -22.43 9.45 -10.82
CA ALA A 68 -21.81 9.24 -12.13
C ALA A 68 -22.84 9.49 -13.24
N SER A 69 -24.07 9.00 -13.11
CA SER A 69 -25.13 9.19 -14.10
C SER A 69 -25.57 10.65 -14.22
N ALA A 70 -25.61 11.40 -13.11
CA ALA A 70 -26.04 12.80 -13.07
C ALA A 70 -24.95 13.79 -13.51
N THR A 71 -23.68 13.44 -13.36
CA THR A 71 -22.52 14.30 -13.68
C THR A 71 -21.85 13.96 -15.01
N ALA A 72 -22.19 12.82 -15.60
CA ALA A 72 -21.68 12.38 -16.89
C ALA A 72 -22.15 13.32 -18.00
N GLY A 73 -21.19 13.82 -18.79
CA GLY A 73 -21.46 14.65 -19.97
C GLY A 73 -22.09 13.85 -21.11
N ASP A 74 -22.22 14.49 -22.27
CA ASP A 74 -22.74 13.87 -23.49
C ASP A 74 -21.63 13.29 -24.40
N ASP A 75 -20.39 13.22 -23.90
CA ASP A 75 -19.28 12.63 -24.63
C ASP A 75 -19.31 11.09 -24.55
N GLU A 76 -18.69 10.45 -25.54
CA GLU A 76 -18.68 8.99 -25.71
C GLU A 76 -18.22 8.24 -24.45
N LYS A 77 -17.25 8.80 -23.71
CA LYS A 77 -16.74 8.22 -22.45
C LYS A 77 -17.78 8.26 -21.33
N SER A 78 -18.56 9.34 -21.25
CA SER A 78 -19.64 9.49 -20.29
C SER A 78 -20.79 8.51 -20.57
N GLU A 79 -21.16 8.32 -21.85
CA GLU A 79 -22.16 7.32 -22.24
C GLU A 79 -21.69 5.88 -21.95
N GLN A 80 -20.42 5.59 -22.23
CA GLN A 80 -19.82 4.31 -21.88
C GLN A 80 -19.82 4.05 -20.36
N ALA A 81 -19.55 5.09 -19.56
CA ALA A 81 -19.60 5.01 -18.10
C ALA A 81 -21.03 4.74 -17.59
N LYS A 82 -22.05 5.44 -18.13
CA LYS A 82 -23.48 5.23 -17.82
C LYS A 82 -23.91 3.78 -18.05
N GLN A 83 -23.36 3.10 -19.06
CA GLN A 83 -23.66 1.69 -19.35
C GLN A 83 -22.84 0.70 -18.51
N THR A 84 -21.60 1.05 -18.16
CA THR A 84 -20.65 0.13 -17.50
C THR A 84 -20.89 0.03 -16.00
N VAL A 85 -21.17 1.16 -15.35
CA VAL A 85 -21.28 1.25 -13.88
C VAL A 85 -22.46 0.40 -13.34
N PRO A 86 -23.67 0.40 -13.93
CA PRO A 86 -24.75 -0.50 -13.50
C PRO A 86 -24.41 -1.99 -13.68
N LYS A 87 -23.76 -2.36 -14.79
CA LYS A 87 -23.30 -3.75 -15.02
C LYS A 87 -22.30 -4.19 -13.95
N LEU A 88 -21.39 -3.29 -13.56
CA LEU A 88 -20.43 -3.54 -12.48
C LEU A 88 -21.16 -3.75 -11.15
N HIS A 89 -22.11 -2.88 -10.81
CA HIS A 89 -22.92 -3.01 -9.60
C HIS A 89 -23.63 -4.37 -9.54
N ASP A 90 -24.31 -4.76 -10.62
CA ASP A 90 -24.98 -6.06 -10.75
C ASP A 90 -24.03 -7.25 -10.61
N PHE A 91 -22.84 -7.14 -11.21
CA PHE A 91 -21.82 -8.16 -11.12
C PHE A 91 -21.30 -8.32 -9.69
N LEU A 92 -21.00 -7.21 -9.01
CA LEU A 92 -20.55 -7.21 -7.61
C LEU A 92 -21.59 -7.81 -6.67
N LYS A 93 -22.86 -7.46 -6.87
CA LYS A 93 -24.00 -8.04 -6.14
C LYS A 93 -24.09 -9.55 -6.32
N LYS A 94 -24.10 -10.04 -7.57
CA LYS A 94 -24.16 -11.48 -7.88
C LYS A 94 -22.90 -12.25 -7.42
N SER A 95 -21.77 -11.56 -7.28
CA SER A 95 -20.52 -12.15 -6.80
C SER A 95 -20.44 -12.22 -5.27
N GLY A 96 -21.40 -11.64 -4.56
CA GLY A 96 -21.44 -11.62 -3.09
C GLY A 96 -20.51 -10.58 -2.46
N PHE A 97 -20.11 -9.55 -3.21
CA PHE A 97 -19.27 -8.46 -2.69
C PHE A 97 -20.01 -7.65 -1.61
N TYR A 98 -21.30 -7.39 -1.82
CA TYR A 98 -22.14 -6.65 -0.87
C TYR A 98 -22.67 -7.49 0.29
N ALA A 99 -22.40 -8.80 0.32
CA ALA A 99 -22.86 -9.69 1.38
C ALA A 99 -22.17 -9.44 2.74
N VAL A 100 -21.20 -8.50 2.80
CA VAL A 100 -20.55 -8.10 4.05
C VAL A 100 -21.53 -7.29 4.88
N ASN A 101 -21.87 -7.80 6.06
CA ASN A 101 -22.88 -7.21 6.94
C ASN A 101 -22.31 -6.73 8.29
N GLY A 102 -21.07 -7.08 8.62
CA GLY A 102 -20.45 -6.65 9.87
C GLY A 102 -18.92 -6.69 9.84
N VAL A 103 -18.30 -5.77 10.59
CA VAL A 103 -16.84 -5.73 10.77
C VAL A 103 -16.55 -5.63 12.26
N GLY A 104 -15.60 -6.44 12.73
CA GLY A 104 -15.17 -6.49 14.11
C GLY A 104 -13.65 -6.47 14.23
N MET A 105 -13.13 -5.81 15.27
CA MET A 105 -11.73 -5.87 15.65
C MET A 105 -11.58 -5.77 17.17
N SER A 106 -10.68 -6.56 17.75
CA SER A 106 -10.27 -6.42 19.14
C SER A 106 -8.76 -6.57 19.32
N SER A 107 -8.22 -5.95 20.36
CA SER A 107 -6.83 -6.09 20.78
C SER A 107 -6.77 -6.18 22.30
N VAL A 108 -6.12 -7.21 22.83
CA VAL A 108 -5.95 -7.45 24.27
C VAL A 108 -4.46 -7.59 24.58
N PRO A 109 -3.90 -6.76 25.48
CA PRO A 109 -2.49 -6.85 25.84
C PRO A 109 -2.20 -8.14 26.60
N ARG A 110 -0.98 -8.65 26.44
CA ARG A 110 -0.45 -9.85 27.12
C ARG A 110 0.68 -9.45 28.07
N ALA A 111 0.97 -10.31 29.05
CA ALA A 111 2.06 -10.11 30.00
C ALA A 111 3.46 -10.11 29.34
N ASP A 112 3.61 -10.69 28.14
CA ASP A 112 4.86 -10.74 27.38
C ASP A 112 5.08 -9.49 26.50
N GLY A 113 4.22 -8.48 26.60
CA GLY A 113 4.29 -7.23 25.82
C GLY A 113 3.68 -7.32 24.42
N LEU A 114 3.24 -8.50 23.98
CA LEU A 114 2.48 -8.66 22.74
C LEU A 114 0.99 -8.40 22.96
N ASN A 115 0.22 -8.35 21.88
CA ASN A 115 -1.22 -8.17 21.89
C ASN A 115 -1.90 -9.34 21.19
N VAL A 116 -2.93 -9.92 21.80
CA VAL A 116 -3.85 -10.82 21.10
C VAL A 116 -4.79 -9.96 20.27
N VAL A 117 -4.76 -10.15 18.95
CA VAL A 117 -5.62 -9.42 18.02
C VAL A 117 -6.61 -10.37 17.35
N LYS A 118 -7.82 -9.88 17.15
CA LYS A 118 -8.84 -10.56 16.34
C LYS A 118 -9.47 -9.54 15.41
N THR A 119 -9.65 -9.92 14.15
CA THR A 119 -10.51 -9.22 13.20
C THR A 119 -11.54 -10.20 12.66
N PHE A 120 -12.75 -9.72 12.39
CA PHE A 120 -13.82 -10.51 11.84
C PHE A 120 -14.58 -9.71 10.79
N VAL A 121 -14.65 -10.23 9.57
CA VAL A 121 -15.53 -9.71 8.52
C VAL A 121 -16.70 -10.67 8.40
N SER A 122 -17.85 -10.26 8.92
CA SER A 122 -19.10 -10.99 8.86
C SER A 122 -19.74 -10.87 7.48
N ARG A 123 -20.40 -11.95 7.06
CA ARG A 123 -21.13 -11.99 5.80
C ARG A 123 -22.33 -12.92 5.88
N ASP A 124 -23.23 -12.81 4.90
CA ASP A 124 -24.30 -13.77 4.68
C ASP A 124 -23.75 -15.17 4.40
N ALA A 125 -24.36 -16.18 5.01
CA ALA A 125 -23.82 -17.54 4.98
C ALA A 125 -23.84 -18.15 3.57
N GLU A 126 -24.84 -17.79 2.77
CA GLU A 126 -25.02 -18.19 1.38
C GLU A 126 -23.91 -17.62 0.49
N ALA A 127 -23.40 -16.43 0.81
CA ALA A 127 -22.32 -15.81 0.05
C ALA A 127 -20.99 -16.56 0.18
N ALA A 128 -20.81 -17.36 1.23
CA ALA A 128 -19.59 -18.12 1.49
C ALA A 128 -19.18 -19.08 0.36
N VAL A 129 -20.14 -19.53 -0.45
CA VAL A 129 -19.87 -20.43 -1.58
C VAL A 129 -19.71 -19.70 -2.91
N LEU A 130 -19.95 -18.38 -2.94
CA LEU A 130 -19.86 -17.59 -4.16
C LEU A 130 -18.40 -17.43 -4.63
N PRO A 131 -18.19 -17.26 -5.95
CA PRO A 131 -16.85 -17.32 -6.53
C PRO A 131 -15.85 -16.33 -5.95
N LEU A 132 -16.26 -15.11 -5.59
CA LEU A 132 -15.39 -14.11 -4.97
C LEU A 132 -14.77 -14.62 -3.67
N TRP A 133 -15.61 -15.15 -2.76
CA TRP A 133 -15.16 -15.61 -1.45
C TRP A 133 -14.31 -16.87 -1.53
N ARG A 134 -14.67 -17.79 -2.42
CA ARG A 134 -13.87 -19.00 -2.67
C ARG A 134 -12.53 -18.69 -3.32
N ALA A 135 -12.50 -17.79 -4.30
CA ALA A 135 -11.27 -17.38 -4.96
C ALA A 135 -10.29 -16.71 -4.00
N CYS A 136 -10.78 -15.78 -3.17
CA CYS A 136 -9.91 -14.91 -2.36
C CYS A 136 -9.56 -15.46 -0.97
N VAL A 137 -10.40 -16.29 -0.37
CA VAL A 137 -10.23 -16.79 1.01
C VAL A 137 -10.20 -18.34 1.06
N GLY A 138 -10.41 -18.98 -0.08
CA GLY A 138 -10.34 -20.42 -0.22
C GLY A 138 -11.55 -21.19 0.32
N GLY A 139 -11.34 -22.48 0.48
CA GLY A 139 -12.34 -23.45 0.91
C GLY A 139 -12.56 -23.51 2.42
N ALA A 140 -12.93 -24.70 2.91
CA ALA A 140 -12.84 -25.01 4.33
C ALA A 140 -11.37 -24.99 4.82
N PRO A 141 -11.14 -24.66 6.12
CA PRO A 141 -9.82 -24.71 6.74
C PRO A 141 -9.10 -26.05 6.52
N ARG A 142 -7.79 -26.00 6.25
CA ARG A 142 -6.96 -27.19 6.02
C ARG A 142 -5.56 -26.98 6.59
N GLU A 143 -4.79 -28.05 6.64
CA GLU A 143 -3.37 -27.95 6.95
C GLU A 143 -2.61 -27.46 5.71
N LEU A 144 -1.86 -26.37 5.85
CA LEU A 144 -1.08 -25.77 4.76
C LEU A 144 0.24 -26.53 4.60
N GLN A 145 0.31 -27.41 3.60
CA GLN A 145 1.49 -28.23 3.33
C GLN A 145 2.64 -27.40 2.75
N SER A 146 2.32 -26.31 2.05
CA SER A 146 3.31 -25.36 1.51
C SER A 146 4.24 -24.79 2.59
N LEU A 147 3.74 -24.61 3.82
CA LEU A 147 4.49 -24.03 4.92
C LEU A 147 5.62 -24.95 5.43
N ARG A 148 5.54 -26.26 5.16
CA ARG A 148 6.57 -27.24 5.51
C ARG A 148 7.88 -27.05 4.74
N PHE A 149 7.84 -26.31 3.64
CA PHE A 149 9.03 -25.95 2.86
C PHE A 149 9.77 -24.74 3.41
N MET A 150 9.23 -24.00 4.38
CA MET A 150 9.90 -22.81 4.90
C MET A 150 11.18 -23.20 5.67
N PRO A 151 12.37 -22.71 5.25
CA PRO A 151 13.62 -22.92 5.98
C PRO A 151 13.55 -22.46 7.45
N ALA A 152 14.46 -22.98 8.28
CA ALA A 152 14.51 -22.69 9.72
C ALA A 152 14.72 -21.21 10.05
N ASP A 153 15.47 -20.50 9.20
CA ASP A 153 15.79 -19.08 9.31
C ASP A 153 14.77 -18.17 8.60
N THR A 154 13.59 -18.69 8.26
CA THR A 154 12.51 -17.89 7.69
C THR A 154 12.02 -16.84 8.69
N GLU A 155 12.17 -15.58 8.30
CA GLU A 155 11.89 -14.43 9.18
C GLU A 155 10.51 -13.83 8.92
N MET A 156 10.01 -13.96 7.70
CA MET A 156 8.63 -13.67 7.33
C MET A 156 8.09 -14.84 6.53
N ALA A 157 6.90 -15.33 6.90
CA ALA A 157 6.18 -16.33 6.13
C ALA A 157 4.72 -15.91 5.94
N ARG A 158 4.22 -16.09 4.72
CA ARG A 158 2.81 -15.98 4.38
C ARG A 158 2.41 -17.27 3.68
N ALA A 159 1.41 -17.96 4.21
CA ALA A 159 0.85 -19.12 3.55
C ALA A 159 -0.67 -19.00 3.50
N GLY A 160 -1.31 -19.66 2.55
CA GLY A 160 -2.76 -19.68 2.51
C GLY A 160 -3.35 -20.46 1.36
N THR A 161 -4.67 -20.51 1.38
CA THR A 161 -5.46 -21.16 0.35
C THR A 161 -6.12 -20.15 -0.57
N ALA A 162 -5.87 -20.21 -1.87
CA ALA A 162 -6.58 -19.43 -2.88
C ALA A 162 -6.88 -20.30 -4.11
N ASP A 163 -8.12 -20.24 -4.61
CA ASP A 163 -8.46 -20.94 -5.86
C ASP A 163 -8.18 -20.02 -7.05
N ILE A 164 -6.95 -20.12 -7.58
CA ILE A 164 -6.47 -19.28 -8.69
C ILE A 164 -7.30 -19.51 -9.96
N LYS A 165 -7.77 -20.74 -10.18
CA LYS A 165 -8.65 -21.05 -11.32
C LYS A 165 -9.99 -20.34 -11.19
N GLN A 166 -10.57 -20.35 -10.00
CA GLN A 166 -11.82 -19.63 -9.76
C GLN A 166 -11.63 -18.11 -9.81
N PHE A 167 -10.49 -17.59 -9.34
CA PHE A 167 -10.14 -16.18 -9.47
C PHE A 167 -10.02 -15.75 -10.93
N TRP A 168 -9.35 -16.56 -11.75
CA TRP A 168 -9.25 -16.33 -13.19
C TRP A 168 -10.61 -16.35 -13.89
N ALA A 169 -11.46 -17.33 -13.57
CA ALA A 169 -12.82 -17.39 -14.08
C ALA A 169 -13.66 -16.17 -13.66
N LEU A 170 -13.45 -15.62 -12.46
CA LEU A 170 -14.10 -14.39 -12.00
C LEU A 170 -13.66 -13.18 -12.83
N ILE A 171 -12.37 -13.06 -13.16
CA ILE A 171 -11.85 -12.00 -14.04
C ILE A 171 -12.45 -12.12 -15.44
N GLN A 172 -12.44 -13.32 -16.02
CA GLN A 172 -13.04 -13.56 -17.34
C GLN A 172 -14.54 -13.20 -17.35
N ALA A 173 -15.28 -13.59 -16.30
CA ALA A 173 -16.70 -13.26 -16.17
C ALA A 173 -16.94 -11.76 -15.95
N LEU A 174 -16.06 -11.06 -15.23
CA LEU A 174 -16.11 -9.62 -15.05
C LEU A 174 -15.94 -8.91 -16.40
N VAL A 175 -14.87 -9.24 -17.14
CA VAL A 175 -14.60 -8.65 -18.45
C VAL A 175 -15.77 -8.91 -19.41
N ALA A 176 -16.22 -10.16 -19.52
CA ALA A 176 -17.28 -10.53 -20.47
C ALA A 176 -18.64 -9.86 -20.17
N ARG A 177 -18.93 -9.52 -18.92
CA ARG A 177 -20.25 -8.99 -18.50
C ARG A 177 -20.26 -7.49 -18.28
N VAL A 178 -19.13 -6.91 -17.92
CA VAL A 178 -19.03 -5.52 -17.47
C VAL A 178 -18.23 -4.67 -18.44
N ALA A 179 -17.13 -5.18 -18.99
CA ALA A 179 -16.25 -4.36 -19.80
C ALA A 179 -16.95 -3.89 -21.10
N PRO A 180 -16.63 -2.68 -21.58
CA PRO A 180 -17.02 -2.27 -22.91
C PRO A 180 -16.50 -3.23 -24.00
N PRO A 181 -17.15 -3.32 -25.17
CA PRO A 181 -16.77 -4.27 -26.22
C PRO A 181 -15.29 -4.18 -26.63
N GLU A 182 -14.78 -2.96 -26.81
CA GLU A 182 -13.37 -2.73 -27.16
C GLU A 182 -12.41 -3.25 -26.09
N ALA A 183 -12.68 -2.99 -24.81
CA ALA A 183 -11.87 -3.47 -23.71
C ALA A 183 -11.92 -5.00 -23.56
N ALA A 184 -13.10 -5.60 -23.81
CA ALA A 184 -13.25 -7.06 -23.83
C ALA A 184 -12.47 -7.70 -24.97
N GLU A 185 -12.47 -7.08 -26.16
CA GLU A 185 -11.68 -7.53 -27.31
C GLU A 185 -10.18 -7.38 -27.04
N GLN A 186 -9.73 -6.24 -26.52
CA GLN A 186 -8.33 -6.01 -26.16
C GLN A 186 -7.84 -7.01 -25.10
N PHE A 187 -8.69 -7.34 -24.11
CA PHE A 187 -8.40 -8.38 -23.14
C PHE A 187 -8.24 -9.74 -23.83
N ALA A 188 -9.17 -10.13 -24.70
CA ALA A 188 -9.09 -11.38 -25.44
C ALA A 188 -7.82 -11.46 -26.32
N GLN A 189 -7.48 -10.38 -27.03
CA GLN A 189 -6.26 -10.28 -27.82
C GLN A 189 -5.01 -10.39 -26.95
N SER A 190 -5.00 -9.77 -25.76
CA SER A 190 -3.88 -9.86 -24.81
C SER A 190 -3.69 -11.29 -24.30
N ILE A 191 -4.77 -12.02 -24.03
CA ILE A 191 -4.71 -13.43 -23.62
C ILE A 191 -4.25 -14.32 -24.77
N ALA A 192 -4.73 -14.08 -25.99
CA ALA A 192 -4.27 -14.80 -27.17
C ALA A 192 -2.78 -14.55 -27.45
N GLY A 193 -2.32 -13.29 -27.33
CA GLY A 193 -0.93 -12.91 -27.47
C GLY A 193 -0.04 -13.54 -26.40
N ALA A 194 -0.47 -13.53 -25.14
CA ALA A 194 0.23 -14.24 -24.07
C ALA A 194 0.30 -15.75 -24.34
N ALA A 195 -0.78 -16.37 -24.80
CA ALA A 195 -0.79 -17.79 -25.15
C ALA A 195 0.15 -18.12 -26.30
N ALA A 196 0.22 -17.27 -27.33
CA ALA A 196 1.15 -17.41 -28.44
C ALA A 196 2.62 -17.27 -27.98
N MET A 197 2.91 -16.27 -27.13
CA MET A 197 4.24 -16.03 -26.58
C MET A 197 4.70 -17.20 -25.70
N LEU A 198 3.84 -17.70 -24.82
CA LEU A 198 4.17 -18.79 -23.90
C LEU A 198 4.12 -20.17 -24.60
N GLY A 199 3.42 -20.26 -25.74
CA GLY A 199 3.16 -21.53 -26.43
C GLY A 199 2.29 -22.50 -25.63
N THR A 200 1.45 -21.98 -24.73
CA THR A 200 0.44 -22.72 -23.94
C THR A 200 -0.66 -21.74 -23.53
N SER A 201 -1.90 -22.21 -23.34
CA SER A 201 -3.00 -21.32 -22.97
C SER A 201 -2.90 -20.85 -21.52
N VAL A 202 -3.35 -19.62 -21.26
CA VAL A 202 -3.44 -19.08 -19.88
C VAL A 202 -4.36 -19.94 -19.01
N ASP A 203 -5.45 -20.48 -19.56
CA ASP A 203 -6.36 -21.38 -18.86
C ASP A 203 -5.68 -22.69 -18.43
N GLN A 204 -4.79 -23.24 -19.26
CA GLN A 204 -4.01 -24.44 -18.91
C GLN A 204 -3.02 -24.13 -17.78
N LEU A 205 -2.31 -23.00 -17.87
CA LEU A 205 -1.36 -22.57 -16.84
C LEU A 205 -2.04 -22.36 -15.49
N VAL A 206 -3.09 -21.55 -15.46
CA VAL A 206 -3.89 -21.33 -14.26
C VAL A 206 -4.50 -22.65 -13.76
N GLY A 207 -4.95 -23.50 -14.68
CA GLY A 207 -5.49 -24.82 -14.39
C GLY A 207 -4.51 -25.75 -13.68
N SER A 208 -3.21 -25.63 -13.96
CA SER A 208 -2.14 -26.43 -13.33
C SER A 208 -1.81 -26.00 -11.89
N ILE A 209 -2.22 -24.81 -11.46
CA ILE A 209 -1.96 -24.28 -10.12
C ILE A 209 -2.98 -24.87 -9.12
N GLY A 210 -2.45 -25.37 -8.00
CA GLY A 210 -3.22 -25.85 -6.85
C GLY A 210 -3.50 -24.73 -5.84
N ALA A 211 -4.35 -25.03 -4.87
CA ALA A 211 -4.87 -24.00 -3.98
C ALA A 211 -3.95 -23.59 -2.83
N ASP A 212 -2.87 -24.32 -2.55
CA ASP A 212 -1.99 -24.12 -1.38
C ASP A 212 -0.68 -23.46 -1.81
N SER A 213 -0.35 -22.33 -1.20
CA SER A 213 0.90 -21.61 -1.47
C SER A 213 1.49 -20.98 -0.22
N ALA A 214 2.81 -20.81 -0.23
CA ALA A 214 3.58 -20.10 0.77
C ALA A 214 4.65 -19.22 0.13
N PHE A 215 4.92 -18.10 0.78
CA PHE A 215 6.00 -17.17 0.47
C PHE A 215 6.79 -16.90 1.74
N GLY A 216 8.11 -17.03 1.65
CA GLY A 216 9.04 -16.81 2.75
C GLY A 216 10.12 -15.80 2.38
N ILE A 217 10.57 -15.03 3.36
CA ILE A 217 11.76 -14.17 3.29
C ILE A 217 12.73 -14.59 4.39
N GLN A 218 14.00 -14.70 4.04
CA GLN A 218 15.12 -14.90 4.94
C GLN A 218 16.11 -13.75 4.75
N PHE A 219 16.85 -13.41 5.80
CA PHE A 219 17.98 -12.49 5.74
C PHE A 219 19.25 -13.22 6.18
N SER A 220 20.29 -13.20 5.36
CA SER A 220 21.58 -13.80 5.69
C SER A 220 22.15 -13.21 6.98
N ARG A 221 22.85 -14.03 7.76
CA ARG A 221 23.62 -13.58 8.94
C ARG A 221 25.07 -13.28 8.61
N ASP A 222 25.56 -13.82 7.49
CA ASP A 222 26.98 -13.83 7.12
C ASP A 222 27.27 -12.95 5.90
N ALA A 223 26.24 -12.56 5.15
CA ALA A 223 26.36 -11.75 3.95
C ALA A 223 25.45 -10.51 4.01
N SER A 224 25.95 -9.41 3.45
CA SER A 224 25.22 -8.17 3.25
C SER A 224 25.34 -7.70 1.80
N ILE A 225 24.29 -7.04 1.30
CA ILE A 225 24.31 -6.27 0.06
C ILE A 225 24.43 -4.79 0.38
N THR A 226 25.04 -4.05 -0.55
CA THR A 226 25.16 -2.60 -0.45
C THR A 226 24.19 -1.94 -1.43
N ILE A 227 23.22 -1.19 -0.92
CA ILE A 227 22.23 -0.46 -1.71
C ILE A 227 22.72 0.99 -1.88
N PRO A 228 22.92 1.49 -3.11
CA PRO A 228 23.27 2.88 -3.35
C PRO A 228 22.15 3.82 -2.89
N ALA A 229 22.46 4.83 -2.07
CA ALA A 229 21.48 5.78 -1.55
C ALA A 229 22.08 7.20 -1.52
N GLY A 230 22.20 7.80 -2.71
CA GLY A 230 22.83 9.10 -2.88
C GLY A 230 24.36 8.99 -2.82
N ALA A 231 25.00 9.81 -1.97
CA ALA A 231 26.45 9.78 -1.76
C ALA A 231 26.90 8.70 -0.77
N GLU A 232 25.97 8.10 -0.04
CA GLU A 232 26.24 7.04 0.93
C GLU A 232 25.69 5.69 0.46
N ALA A 233 26.20 4.63 1.07
CA ALA A 233 25.89 3.26 0.71
C ALA A 233 25.30 2.54 1.93
N LEU A 234 24.08 2.00 1.78
CA LEU A 234 23.39 1.30 2.85
C LEU A 234 23.72 -0.19 2.83
N SER A 235 24.34 -0.68 3.90
CA SER A 235 24.56 -2.12 4.10
C SER A 235 23.30 -2.77 4.67
N VAL A 236 22.77 -3.78 3.97
CA VAL A 236 21.59 -4.55 4.39
C VAL A 236 21.93 -6.03 4.36
N PRO A 237 21.51 -6.83 5.35
CA PRO A 237 21.62 -8.29 5.28
C PRO A 237 21.06 -8.82 3.95
N SER A 238 21.81 -9.71 3.28
CA SER A 238 21.42 -10.22 1.97
C SER A 238 20.08 -10.97 2.06
N PRO A 239 19.02 -10.51 1.37
CA PRO A 239 17.73 -11.19 1.41
C PRO A 239 17.73 -12.43 0.51
N SER A 240 17.01 -13.46 0.93
CA SER A 240 16.57 -14.52 0.03
C SER A 240 15.07 -14.73 0.16
N MET A 241 14.45 -15.18 -0.92
CA MET A 241 13.02 -15.43 -0.96
C MET A 241 12.77 -16.85 -1.43
N LEU A 242 11.67 -17.42 -0.93
CA LEU A 242 11.17 -18.71 -1.36
C LEU A 242 9.67 -18.59 -1.62
N PHE A 243 9.24 -19.03 -2.79
CA PHE A 243 7.84 -19.24 -3.13
C PHE A 243 7.60 -20.73 -3.33
N ALA A 244 6.67 -21.30 -2.57
CA ALA A 244 6.22 -22.68 -2.72
C ALA A 244 4.76 -22.65 -3.14
N VAL A 245 4.43 -23.22 -4.30
CA VAL A 245 3.06 -23.27 -4.81
C VAL A 245 2.69 -24.69 -5.20
N LYS A 246 1.51 -25.15 -4.78
CA LYS A 246 1.01 -26.45 -5.18
C LYS A 246 0.81 -26.45 -6.69
N VAL A 247 1.27 -27.49 -7.36
CA VAL A 247 1.04 -27.72 -8.79
C VAL A 247 0.41 -29.09 -8.99
N LYS A 248 -0.38 -29.23 -10.05
CA LYS A 248 -1.10 -30.47 -10.37
C LYS A 248 -0.31 -31.37 -11.31
N ASP A 249 0.59 -30.78 -12.09
CA ASP A 249 1.37 -31.42 -13.14
C ASP A 249 2.61 -30.57 -13.47
N ASP A 250 3.36 -30.97 -14.49
CA ASP A 250 4.63 -30.36 -14.89
C ASP A 250 4.48 -29.22 -15.90
N THR A 251 3.26 -28.72 -16.15
CA THR A 251 3.01 -27.67 -17.15
C THR A 251 3.90 -26.45 -16.92
N ILE A 252 3.96 -25.94 -15.68
CA ILE A 252 4.74 -24.73 -15.36
C ILE A 252 6.25 -24.99 -15.49
N MET A 253 6.75 -26.11 -14.97
CA MET A 253 8.17 -26.43 -15.04
C MET A 253 8.62 -26.67 -16.49
N SER A 254 7.80 -27.35 -17.29
CA SER A 254 8.05 -27.58 -18.71
C SER A 254 8.09 -26.27 -19.50
N LEU A 255 7.18 -25.34 -19.19
CA LEU A 255 7.18 -24.00 -19.77
C LEU A 255 8.45 -23.23 -19.40
N VAL A 256 8.85 -23.22 -18.14
CA VAL A 256 10.08 -22.54 -17.69
C VAL A 256 11.29 -23.10 -18.42
N LYS A 257 11.45 -24.43 -18.47
CA LYS A 257 12.55 -25.08 -19.19
C LYS A 257 12.59 -24.70 -20.67
N LYS A 258 11.44 -24.71 -21.33
CA LYS A 258 11.32 -24.30 -22.75
C LYS A 258 11.75 -22.85 -22.94
N GLN A 259 11.33 -21.95 -22.06
CA GLN A 259 11.67 -20.52 -22.15
C GLN A 259 13.15 -20.26 -21.88
N VAL A 260 13.74 -20.93 -20.89
CA VAL A 260 15.18 -20.83 -20.59
C VAL A 260 16.00 -21.36 -21.77
N ALA A 261 15.63 -22.51 -22.34
CA ALA A 261 16.28 -23.05 -23.53
C ALA A 261 16.21 -22.08 -24.72
N ALA A 262 15.05 -21.43 -24.95
CA ALA A 262 14.89 -20.43 -26.01
C ALA A 262 15.74 -19.16 -25.79
N SER A 263 16.00 -18.79 -24.53
CA SER A 263 16.83 -17.62 -24.19
C SER A 263 18.34 -17.85 -24.33
N GLY A 264 18.78 -19.10 -24.45
CA GLY A 264 20.21 -19.47 -24.48
C GLY A 264 20.94 -19.30 -23.14
N MET A 265 20.24 -18.97 -22.05
CA MET A 265 20.85 -18.85 -20.73
C MET A 265 21.21 -20.23 -20.16
N PRO A 266 22.39 -20.40 -19.53
CA PRO A 266 22.82 -21.67 -18.98
C PRO A 266 21.96 -22.05 -17.77
N LEU A 267 21.31 -23.21 -17.86
CA LEU A 267 20.59 -23.81 -16.74
C LEU A 267 21.50 -24.84 -16.05
N THR A 268 21.83 -24.60 -14.79
CA THR A 268 22.65 -25.51 -14.01
C THR A 268 21.74 -26.50 -13.27
N GLU A 269 22.00 -27.79 -13.44
CA GLU A 269 21.27 -28.85 -12.74
C GLU A 269 22.05 -29.38 -11.55
N SER A 270 21.34 -29.66 -10.45
CA SER A 270 21.89 -30.31 -9.26
C SER A 270 20.85 -31.24 -8.64
N GLN A 271 21.27 -32.10 -7.70
CA GLN A 271 20.40 -33.03 -6.99
C GLN A 271 20.38 -32.74 -5.50
N VAL A 272 19.18 -32.66 -4.92
CA VAL A 272 18.96 -32.47 -3.47
C VAL A 272 17.90 -33.46 -3.02
N GLU A 273 18.23 -34.39 -2.12
CA GLU A 273 17.28 -35.39 -1.58
C GLU A 273 16.47 -36.10 -2.70
N GLY A 274 17.16 -36.50 -3.79
CA GLY A 274 16.53 -37.14 -4.95
C GLY A 274 15.67 -36.23 -5.84
N THR A 275 15.77 -34.90 -5.64
CA THR A 275 15.03 -33.89 -6.41
C THR A 275 15.98 -33.10 -7.30
N THR A 276 15.65 -33.01 -8.58
CA THR A 276 16.39 -32.16 -9.51
C THR A 276 16.10 -30.69 -9.23
N VAL A 277 17.16 -29.92 -9.02
CA VAL A 277 17.13 -28.48 -8.77
C VAL A 277 17.80 -27.75 -9.93
N TYR A 278 17.09 -26.78 -10.48
CA TYR A 278 17.49 -26.00 -11.65
C TYR A 278 17.86 -24.59 -11.24
N SER A 279 19.08 -24.13 -11.53
CA SER A 279 19.56 -22.80 -11.15
C SER A 279 19.93 -21.96 -12.37
N LEU A 280 19.50 -20.70 -12.35
CA LEU A 280 19.75 -19.71 -13.37
C LEU A 280 20.40 -18.48 -12.72
N ASN A 281 21.60 -18.12 -13.19
CA ASN A 281 22.28 -16.91 -12.74
C ASN A 281 21.75 -15.72 -13.53
N LEU A 282 21.08 -14.78 -12.86
CA LEU A 282 20.57 -13.57 -13.48
C LEU A 282 21.60 -12.43 -13.31
N PRO A 283 21.97 -11.70 -14.37
CA PRO A 283 22.89 -10.57 -14.28
C PRO A 283 22.17 -9.35 -13.68
N VAL A 284 21.96 -9.35 -12.36
CA VAL A 284 21.34 -8.24 -11.63
C VAL A 284 22.44 -7.41 -10.94
N PRO A 285 22.60 -6.11 -11.24
CA PRO A 285 23.77 -5.32 -10.84
C PRO A 285 24.03 -5.12 -9.34
N VAL A 286 23.04 -5.37 -8.48
CA VAL A 286 23.06 -5.00 -7.04
C VAL A 286 22.84 -6.18 -6.10
N VAL A 287 22.13 -7.22 -6.54
CA VAL A 287 21.83 -8.41 -5.73
C VAL A 287 22.21 -9.63 -6.55
N PRO A 288 23.14 -10.49 -6.09
CA PRO A 288 23.41 -11.74 -6.77
C PRO A 288 22.18 -12.64 -6.64
N VAL A 289 21.29 -12.61 -7.64
CA VAL A 289 20.08 -13.43 -7.69
C VAL A 289 20.38 -14.66 -8.53
N GLN A 290 20.30 -15.82 -7.90
CA GLN A 290 20.34 -17.12 -8.56
C GLN A 290 18.94 -17.72 -8.49
N LEU A 291 18.13 -17.41 -9.50
CA LEU A 291 16.77 -17.94 -9.61
C LEU A 291 16.84 -19.46 -9.67
N THR A 292 16.28 -20.11 -8.66
CA THR A 292 16.37 -21.56 -8.49
C THR A 292 14.98 -22.16 -8.45
N LEU A 293 14.74 -23.22 -9.23
CA LEU A 293 13.46 -23.90 -9.32
C LEU A 293 13.59 -25.40 -9.02
N ALA A 294 12.60 -25.96 -8.34
CA ALA A 294 12.49 -27.40 -8.14
C ALA A 294 11.02 -27.81 -8.04
N GLN A 295 10.67 -28.99 -8.57
CA GLN A 295 9.38 -29.63 -8.28
C GLN A 295 9.59 -30.75 -7.27
N HIS A 296 8.93 -30.65 -6.12
CA HIS A 296 9.07 -31.60 -5.02
C HIS A 296 7.72 -31.87 -4.36
N ASN A 297 7.32 -33.13 -4.22
CA ASN A 297 6.06 -33.54 -3.55
C ASN A 297 4.80 -32.80 -4.08
N GLY A 298 4.75 -32.54 -5.39
CA GLY A 298 3.66 -31.82 -6.06
C GLY A 298 3.61 -30.32 -5.72
N PHE A 299 4.73 -29.72 -5.33
CA PHE A 299 4.91 -28.28 -5.22
C PHE A 299 6.00 -27.82 -6.17
N LEU A 300 5.80 -26.67 -6.79
CA LEU A 300 6.86 -25.92 -7.45
C LEU A 300 7.46 -24.96 -6.42
N LEU A 301 8.76 -25.11 -6.20
CA LEU A 301 9.58 -24.22 -5.37
C LEU A 301 10.32 -23.27 -6.30
N VAL A 302 10.29 -21.98 -5.98
CA VAL A 302 11.02 -20.92 -6.68
C VAL A 302 11.74 -20.09 -5.63
N GLY A 303 13.06 -20.13 -5.62
CA GLY A 303 13.90 -19.36 -4.71
C GLY A 303 14.79 -18.38 -5.44
N THR A 304 15.23 -17.32 -4.75
CA THR A 304 16.21 -16.37 -5.29
C THR A 304 17.66 -16.81 -5.10
N MET A 305 17.88 -17.92 -4.37
CA MET A 305 19.18 -18.53 -4.11
C MET A 305 19.04 -20.06 -4.12
N ALA A 306 20.07 -20.77 -4.59
CA ALA A 306 20.05 -22.24 -4.61
C ALA A 306 20.01 -22.86 -3.20
N GLN A 307 20.69 -22.23 -2.25
CA GLN A 307 20.70 -22.67 -0.85
C GLN A 307 19.29 -22.64 -0.24
N THR A 308 18.51 -21.58 -0.48
CA THR A 308 17.15 -21.47 0.05
C THR A 308 16.23 -22.59 -0.44
N VAL A 309 16.32 -22.98 -1.72
CA VAL A 309 15.54 -24.11 -2.27
C VAL A 309 16.04 -25.45 -1.72
N THR A 310 17.35 -25.60 -1.55
CA THR A 310 17.96 -26.79 -0.94
C THR A 310 17.46 -27.00 0.49
N ASP A 311 17.49 -25.94 1.30
CA ASP A 311 17.04 -25.99 2.69
C ASP A 311 15.53 -26.19 2.78
N ALA A 312 14.76 -25.69 1.81
CA ALA A 312 13.33 -25.95 1.72
C ALA A 312 13.00 -27.43 1.49
N ILE A 313 13.71 -28.08 0.57
CA ILE A 313 13.55 -29.52 0.29
C ILE A 313 13.91 -30.34 1.54
N LYS A 314 15.03 -30.01 2.19
CA LYS A 314 15.46 -30.67 3.43
C LYS A 314 14.49 -30.44 4.58
N ALA A 315 13.95 -29.23 4.73
CA ALA A 315 12.94 -28.91 5.74
C ALA A 315 11.70 -29.80 5.60
N TYR A 316 11.22 -29.98 4.37
CA TYR A 316 10.08 -30.85 4.07
C TYR A 316 10.38 -32.32 4.41
N ALA A 317 11.51 -32.84 3.93
CA ALA A 317 11.92 -34.24 4.09
C ALA A 317 12.14 -34.62 5.56
N ASN A 318 12.85 -33.78 6.31
CA ASN A 318 13.25 -34.04 7.69
C ASN A 318 12.21 -33.59 8.73
N ARG A 319 11.06 -33.05 8.30
CA ARG A 319 10.05 -32.42 9.17
C ARG A 319 10.67 -31.32 10.05
N GLY A 320 11.63 -30.59 9.49
CA GLY A 320 12.36 -29.50 10.14
C GLY A 320 11.83 -28.13 9.74
N GLY A 321 12.75 -27.19 9.51
CA GLY A 321 12.42 -25.85 9.01
C GLY A 321 11.75 -24.95 10.04
N LEU A 322 10.99 -23.98 9.55
CA LEU A 322 10.30 -22.97 10.36
C LEU A 322 9.36 -23.61 11.40
N LEU A 323 8.61 -24.65 11.01
CA LEU A 323 7.62 -25.31 11.87
C LEU A 323 8.26 -26.04 13.07
N ALA A 324 9.54 -26.38 12.98
CA ALA A 324 10.27 -27.02 14.07
C ALA A 324 10.81 -26.01 15.09
N GLN A 325 10.92 -24.73 14.73
CA GLN A 325 11.48 -23.67 15.59
C GLN A 325 10.60 -23.42 16.82
N GLU A 326 11.24 -23.26 17.98
CA GLU A 326 10.54 -22.98 19.22
C GLU A 326 9.82 -21.63 19.18
N SER A 327 10.46 -20.60 18.59
CA SER A 327 9.85 -19.29 18.38
C SER A 327 8.54 -19.37 17.60
N TYR A 328 8.48 -20.20 16.55
CA TYR A 328 7.26 -20.42 15.77
C TYR A 328 6.19 -21.15 16.58
N LYS A 329 6.56 -22.22 17.30
CA LYS A 329 5.63 -22.99 18.14
C LYS A 329 5.01 -22.14 19.24
N VAL A 330 5.82 -21.33 19.92
CA VAL A 330 5.37 -20.38 20.94
C VAL A 330 4.43 -19.34 20.32
N ALA A 331 4.81 -18.75 19.19
CA ALA A 331 4.03 -17.70 18.55
C ALA A 331 2.64 -18.18 18.06
N PHE A 332 2.53 -19.44 17.62
CA PHE A 332 1.26 -20.06 17.20
C PHE A 332 0.61 -20.93 18.28
N SER A 333 1.05 -20.83 19.54
CA SER A 333 0.45 -21.58 20.65
C SER A 333 -1.04 -21.24 20.79
N GLY A 334 -1.90 -22.27 20.85
CA GLY A 334 -3.35 -22.12 20.91
C GLY A 334 -4.04 -21.72 19.60
N GLN A 335 -3.30 -21.53 18.51
CA GLN A 335 -3.87 -21.24 17.18
C GLN A 335 -4.27 -22.54 16.45
N PRO A 336 -5.31 -22.49 15.57
CA PRO A 336 -5.76 -23.66 14.85
C PRO A 336 -4.73 -24.12 13.80
N ILE A 337 -4.36 -25.41 13.88
CA ILE A 337 -3.47 -26.07 12.89
C ILE A 337 -4.11 -26.07 11.49
N LYS A 338 -5.41 -26.37 11.40
CA LYS A 338 -6.19 -26.26 10.17
C LYS A 338 -6.74 -24.85 10.02
N ASN A 339 -6.30 -24.14 8.99
CA ASN A 339 -6.67 -22.75 8.74
C ASN A 339 -6.71 -22.47 7.22
N ASN A 340 -7.04 -21.25 6.84
CA ASN A 340 -7.07 -20.76 5.45
C ASN A 340 -5.86 -19.90 5.12
N GLY A 341 -5.06 -19.53 6.12
CA GLY A 341 -3.89 -18.70 5.93
C GLY A 341 -3.12 -18.47 7.22
N ILE A 342 -1.82 -18.24 7.06
CA ILE A 342 -0.87 -17.93 8.11
C ILE A 342 -0.09 -16.68 7.73
N ALA A 343 0.18 -15.87 8.74
CA ALA A 343 1.07 -14.73 8.69
C ALA A 343 2.06 -14.85 9.84
N TYR A 344 3.34 -14.92 9.53
CA TYR A 344 4.40 -14.92 10.51
C TYR A 344 5.41 -13.83 10.14
N ILE A 345 5.76 -13.01 11.13
CA ILE A 345 6.86 -12.06 11.06
C ILE A 345 7.61 -12.18 12.39
N SER A 346 8.90 -12.47 12.32
CA SER A 346 9.81 -12.53 13.47
C SER A 346 10.23 -11.13 13.93
N ASP A 347 10.77 -11.04 15.15
CA ASP A 347 11.31 -9.77 15.65
C ASP A 347 12.50 -9.28 14.81
N ARG A 348 13.41 -10.18 14.40
CA ARG A 348 14.57 -9.84 13.55
C ARG A 348 14.16 -9.22 12.22
N PHE A 349 13.11 -9.74 11.58
CA PHE A 349 12.57 -9.11 10.37
C PHE A 349 12.21 -7.65 10.63
N GLY A 350 11.55 -7.38 11.75
CA GLY A 350 11.17 -6.03 12.14
C GLY A 350 12.37 -5.12 12.39
N ASP A 351 13.41 -5.64 13.04
CA ASP A 351 14.65 -4.89 13.27
C ASP A 351 15.35 -4.54 11.94
N VAL A 352 15.48 -5.50 11.01
CA VAL A 352 16.07 -5.25 9.69
C VAL A 352 15.29 -4.20 8.90
N ILE A 353 13.95 -4.28 8.88
CA ILE A 353 13.13 -3.28 8.18
C ILE A 353 13.26 -1.90 8.82
N ARG A 354 13.31 -1.82 10.15
CA ARG A 354 13.51 -0.56 10.87
C ARG A 354 14.87 0.05 10.53
N ASP A 355 15.94 -0.74 10.55
CA ASP A 355 17.30 -0.27 10.24
C ASP A 355 17.39 0.26 8.80
N ILE A 356 16.73 -0.41 7.85
CA ILE A 356 16.62 0.07 6.45
C ILE A 356 15.88 1.41 6.39
N GLN A 357 14.72 1.53 7.07
CA GLN A 357 13.92 2.75 7.06
C GLN A 357 14.65 3.93 7.72
N GLU A 358 15.30 3.69 8.86
CA GLU A 358 16.10 4.71 9.56
C GLU A 358 17.26 5.19 8.71
N SER A 359 17.98 4.26 8.07
CA SER A 359 19.10 4.61 7.19
C SER A 359 18.64 5.36 5.94
N ALA A 360 17.53 4.92 5.33
CA ALA A 360 16.94 5.62 4.18
C ALA A 360 16.52 7.07 4.54
N LEU A 361 15.95 7.27 5.73
CA LEU A 361 15.63 8.61 6.24
C LEU A 361 16.89 9.42 6.55
N ALA A 362 17.96 8.79 7.03
CA ALA A 362 19.24 9.43 7.31
C ALA A 362 19.86 10.05 6.04
N MET A 363 19.82 9.31 4.93
CA MET A 363 20.46 9.66 3.66
C MET A 363 19.62 10.57 2.75
N ALA A 364 18.32 10.76 3.04
CA ALA A 364 17.47 11.66 2.26
C ALA A 364 17.98 13.12 2.37
N PRO A 365 18.19 13.84 1.25
CA PRO A 365 18.69 15.22 1.29
C PRO A 365 17.72 16.11 2.07
N ALA A 366 18.24 16.85 3.07
CA ALA A 366 17.48 17.83 3.83
C ALA A 366 18.00 19.22 3.48
N THR A 367 17.19 19.99 2.75
CA THR A 367 17.47 21.37 2.37
C THR A 367 16.72 22.33 3.29
N GLY A 368 17.30 22.60 4.45
CA GLY A 368 16.84 23.64 5.38
C GLY A 368 16.17 23.13 6.68
N ALA A 369 15.85 24.06 7.58
CA ALA A 369 15.33 23.76 8.93
C ALA A 369 13.96 23.07 8.93
N GLN A 370 13.15 23.31 7.89
CA GLN A 370 11.82 22.70 7.74
C GLN A 370 11.90 21.21 7.34
N ASP A 371 12.95 20.81 6.63
CA ASP A 371 13.24 19.41 6.31
C ASP A 371 13.74 18.65 7.54
N GLN A 372 14.51 19.30 8.42
CA GLN A 372 14.95 18.70 9.69
C GLN A 372 13.79 18.42 10.64
N ALA A 373 12.88 19.39 10.84
CA ALA A 373 11.69 19.19 11.67
C ALA A 373 10.78 18.08 11.12
N SER A 374 10.65 17.98 9.79
CA SER A 374 9.90 16.91 9.12
C SER A 374 10.56 15.55 9.30
N ARG A 375 11.89 15.46 9.20
CA ARG A 375 12.66 14.24 9.48
C ARG A 375 12.54 13.80 10.93
N ASP A 376 12.62 14.72 11.88
CA ASP A 376 12.43 14.41 13.29
C ASP A 376 11.02 13.90 13.60
N LEU A 377 10.00 14.49 12.95
CA LEU A 377 8.63 13.99 13.05
C LEU A 377 8.51 12.57 12.49
N VAL A 378 9.03 12.31 11.28
CA VAL A 378 9.00 10.98 10.67
C VAL A 378 9.74 9.97 11.55
N ARG A 379 10.92 10.33 12.08
CA ARG A 379 11.70 9.47 12.99
C ARG A 379 10.92 9.17 14.27
N ARG A 380 10.25 10.17 14.87
CA ARG A 380 9.39 9.95 16.05
C ARG A 380 8.21 9.04 15.75
N LEU A 381 7.64 9.11 14.55
CA LEU A 381 6.54 8.23 14.11
C LEU A 381 7.03 6.79 13.88
N LEU A 382 8.18 6.62 13.21
CA LEU A 382 8.81 5.30 13.02
C LEU A 382 9.17 4.68 14.37
N ASN A 383 9.81 5.42 15.28
CA ASN A 383 10.18 4.94 16.62
C ASN A 383 8.97 4.62 17.51
N ARG A 384 7.80 5.21 17.23
CA ARG A 384 6.54 4.89 17.91
C ARG A 384 5.92 3.57 17.44
N GLN A 385 6.30 3.06 16.26
CA GLN A 385 5.91 1.72 15.85
C GLN A 385 6.76 0.70 16.60
N GLN A 386 6.21 0.16 17.69
CA GLN A 386 6.88 -0.89 18.44
C GLN A 386 6.69 -2.24 17.74
N GLY A 387 7.78 -2.76 17.16
CA GLY A 387 7.89 -4.12 16.61
C GLY A 387 7.02 -4.40 15.38
N TYR A 388 7.52 -5.24 14.47
CA TYR A 388 6.75 -5.73 13.31
C TYR A 388 6.32 -7.19 13.48
N SER A 389 6.60 -7.82 14.62
CA SER A 389 6.32 -9.24 14.79
C SER A 389 4.83 -9.54 14.87
N CYS A 390 4.46 -10.66 14.25
CA CYS A 390 3.11 -11.17 14.29
C CYS A 390 3.06 -12.68 14.02
N ALA A 391 2.05 -13.33 14.59
CA ALA A 391 1.68 -14.70 14.29
C ALA A 391 0.16 -14.79 14.22
N ILE A 392 -0.39 -14.75 13.01
CA ILE A 392 -1.82 -14.64 12.76
C ILE A 392 -2.29 -15.82 11.88
N THR A 393 -3.40 -16.43 12.27
CA THR A 393 -4.12 -17.41 11.46
C THR A 393 -5.40 -16.80 10.88
N MET A 394 -5.78 -17.25 9.69
CA MET A 394 -7.04 -16.87 9.03
C MET A 394 -7.99 -18.07 8.97
N MET A 395 -9.26 -17.86 9.31
CA MET A 395 -10.30 -18.88 9.31
C MET A 395 -11.48 -18.42 8.46
N ASN A 396 -11.87 -19.24 7.48
CA ASN A 396 -13.03 -19.00 6.63
C ASN A 396 -14.25 -19.79 7.14
N TYR A 397 -15.16 -19.13 7.86
CA TYR A 397 -16.44 -19.68 8.31
C TYR A 397 -17.54 -19.37 7.30
N LYS A 398 -18.68 -20.06 7.36
CA LYS A 398 -19.85 -19.66 6.55
C LYS A 398 -20.25 -18.20 6.83
N SER A 399 -20.34 -17.84 8.11
CA SER A 399 -20.76 -16.52 8.58
C SER A 399 -19.70 -15.41 8.41
N GLY A 400 -18.49 -15.70 7.93
CA GLY A 400 -17.44 -14.68 7.83
C GLY A 400 -16.02 -15.19 7.90
N VAL A 401 -15.08 -14.26 7.79
CA VAL A 401 -13.64 -14.53 7.82
C VAL A 401 -13.05 -13.92 9.07
N ARG A 402 -12.34 -14.73 9.87
CA ARG A 402 -11.63 -14.26 11.06
C ARG A 402 -10.13 -14.31 10.82
N ALA A 403 -9.41 -13.24 11.15
CA ALA A 403 -7.98 -13.31 11.39
C ALA A 403 -7.72 -13.18 12.89
N SER A 404 -6.93 -14.06 13.48
CA SER A 404 -6.64 -14.03 14.92
C SER A 404 -5.23 -14.46 15.22
N GLY A 405 -4.59 -13.84 16.21
CA GLY A 405 -3.17 -14.08 16.47
C GLY A 405 -2.58 -13.18 17.52
N THR A 406 -1.25 -13.14 17.54
CA THR A 406 -0.47 -12.20 18.33
C THR A 406 0.27 -11.21 17.44
N THR A 407 0.52 -10.01 17.95
CA THR A 407 1.31 -8.97 17.28
C THR A 407 1.95 -8.03 18.29
N ALA A 408 3.10 -7.46 17.94
CA ALA A 408 3.73 -6.38 18.70
C ALA A 408 2.89 -5.08 18.70
N SER A 409 2.06 -4.86 17.69
CA SER A 409 1.27 -3.63 17.58
C SER A 409 0.09 -3.61 18.57
N SER A 410 -0.03 -2.53 19.34
CA SER A 410 -1.13 -2.35 20.30
C SER A 410 -2.44 -1.94 19.63
N GLY A 411 -3.57 -2.13 20.33
CA GLY A 411 -4.87 -1.64 19.86
C GLY A 411 -4.86 -0.14 19.56
N GLN A 412 -4.16 0.65 20.39
CA GLN A 412 -4.01 2.10 20.20
C GLN A 412 -3.27 2.43 18.89
N GLN A 413 -2.19 1.70 18.58
CA GLN A 413 -1.44 1.89 17.32
C GLN A 413 -2.27 1.49 16.11
N LEU A 414 -3.09 0.43 16.21
CA LEU A 414 -4.01 0.04 15.15
C LEU A 414 -5.03 1.16 14.86
N VAL A 415 -5.65 1.74 15.88
CA VAL A 415 -6.57 2.88 15.72
C VAL A 415 -5.83 4.11 15.16
N ALA A 416 -4.65 4.42 15.70
CA ALA A 416 -3.86 5.56 15.22
C ALA A 416 -3.53 5.45 13.73
N SER A 417 -3.24 4.26 13.21
CA SER A 417 -2.99 4.05 11.77
C SER A 417 -4.21 4.38 10.90
N MET A 418 -5.42 4.16 11.42
CA MET A 418 -6.67 4.47 10.70
C MET A 418 -6.94 5.97 10.66
N VAL A 419 -6.55 6.71 11.71
CA VAL A 419 -6.81 8.16 11.84
C VAL A 419 -5.69 9.00 11.20
N VAL A 420 -4.43 8.65 11.45
CA VAL A 420 -3.27 9.50 11.14
C VAL A 420 -2.87 9.44 9.67
N ALA A 421 -2.98 8.28 9.01
CA ALA A 421 -2.48 8.13 7.63
C ALA A 421 -3.21 9.04 6.62
N PRO A 422 -4.55 9.19 6.65
CA PRO A 422 -5.24 10.13 5.77
C PRO A 422 -4.95 11.60 6.09
N VAL A 423 -4.80 11.96 7.37
CA VAL A 423 -4.44 13.34 7.78
C VAL A 423 -3.04 13.70 7.27
N GLY A 424 -2.08 12.77 7.39
CA GLY A 424 -0.73 12.95 6.85
C GLY A 424 -0.72 13.10 5.33
N MET A 425 -1.57 12.35 4.61
CA MET A 425 -1.69 12.46 3.16
C MET A 425 -2.33 13.79 2.72
N MET A 426 -3.38 14.25 3.41
CA MET A 426 -3.98 15.56 3.15
C MET A 426 -2.99 16.70 3.43
N ALA A 427 -2.23 16.63 4.52
CA ALA A 427 -1.18 17.60 4.82
C ALA A 427 -0.08 17.61 3.75
N ALA A 428 0.36 16.43 3.26
CA ALA A 428 1.37 16.33 2.21
C ALA A 428 0.93 16.97 0.88
N ILE A 429 -0.37 16.95 0.56
CA ILE A 429 -0.93 17.61 -0.64
C ILE A 429 -1.16 19.11 -0.38
N ALA A 430 -1.61 19.48 0.82
CA ALA A 430 -1.97 20.85 1.16
C ALA A 430 -0.75 21.75 1.39
N ILE A 431 0.34 21.24 1.97
CA ILE A 431 1.54 22.03 2.31
C ILE A 431 2.19 22.65 1.05
N PRO A 432 2.46 21.92 -0.06
CA PRO A 432 3.02 22.51 -1.27
C PRO A 432 2.12 23.61 -1.87
N SER A 433 0.80 23.39 -1.85
CA SER A 433 -0.18 24.36 -2.35
C SER A 433 -0.21 25.63 -1.51
N PHE A 434 -0.20 25.49 -0.17
CA PHE A 434 -0.21 26.61 0.77
C PHE A 434 1.11 27.40 0.73
N VAL A 435 2.26 26.72 0.62
CA VAL A 435 3.58 27.35 0.49
C VAL A 435 3.69 28.11 -0.82
N LYS A 436 3.25 27.52 -1.94
CA LYS A 436 3.21 28.21 -3.24
C LYS A 436 2.30 29.43 -3.20
N ALA A 437 1.10 29.31 -2.62
CA ALA A 437 0.16 30.43 -2.48
C ALA A 437 0.74 31.58 -1.65
N ARG A 438 1.44 31.27 -0.54
CA ARG A 438 2.11 32.28 0.28
C ARG A 438 3.26 32.97 -0.46
N SER A 439 4.10 32.20 -1.16
CA SER A 439 5.20 32.74 -1.97
C SER A 439 4.68 33.66 -3.08
N THR A 440 3.63 33.25 -3.80
CA THR A 440 3.01 34.08 -4.85
C THR A 440 2.37 35.35 -4.27
N SER A 441 1.68 35.26 -3.13
CA SER A 441 1.09 36.43 -2.47
C SER A 441 2.15 37.43 -2.00
N GLN A 442 3.25 36.94 -1.43
CA GLN A 442 4.38 37.78 -1.00
C GLN A 442 5.10 38.43 -2.20
N GLY A 443 5.24 37.73 -3.32
CA GLY A 443 5.81 38.30 -4.55
C GLY A 443 4.91 39.37 -5.17
N ASN A 444 3.60 39.15 -5.23
CA ASN A 444 2.64 40.15 -5.69
C ASN A 444 2.64 41.41 -4.80
N ALA A 445 2.74 41.24 -3.48
CA ALA A 445 2.89 42.36 -2.56
C ALA A 445 4.21 43.11 -2.79
N CYS A 446 5.30 42.41 -3.10
CA CYS A 446 6.57 43.04 -3.45
C CYS A 446 6.48 43.88 -4.72
N ILE A 447 5.85 43.36 -5.78
CA ILE A 447 5.64 44.11 -7.05
C ILE A 447 4.77 45.34 -6.80
N ASN A 448 3.75 45.23 -5.94
CA ASN A 448 2.92 46.38 -5.58
C ASN A 448 3.69 47.46 -4.77
N ASN A 449 4.67 47.06 -3.96
CA ASN A 449 5.56 48.00 -3.29
C ASN A 449 6.48 48.73 -4.29
N LEU A 450 7.02 48.02 -5.30
CA LEU A 450 7.83 48.63 -6.36
C LEU A 450 7.05 49.72 -7.11
N ARG A 451 5.80 49.45 -7.49
CA ARG A 451 4.92 50.46 -8.12
C ARG A 451 4.70 51.69 -7.25
N GLN A 452 4.53 51.51 -5.95
CA GLN A 452 4.37 52.62 -5.02
C GLN A 452 5.66 53.44 -4.88
N LEU A 453 6.82 52.78 -4.84
CA LEU A 453 8.12 53.44 -4.82
C LEU A 453 8.36 54.24 -6.10
N ASP A 454 7.97 53.69 -7.24
CA ASP A 454 8.09 54.32 -8.54
C ASP A 454 7.22 55.59 -8.64
N SER A 455 5.93 55.47 -8.31
CA SER A 455 5.01 56.63 -8.28
C SER A 455 5.45 57.70 -7.28
N ALA A 456 5.96 57.32 -6.10
CA ALA A 456 6.47 58.26 -5.12
C ALA A 456 7.73 58.98 -5.62
N LYS A 457 8.60 58.26 -6.33
CA LYS A 457 9.81 58.81 -6.94
C LYS A 457 9.49 59.80 -8.05
N GLU A 458 8.52 59.51 -8.91
CA GLU A 458 8.05 60.43 -9.95
C GLU A 458 7.45 61.70 -9.35
N GLN A 459 6.63 61.57 -8.29
CA GLN A 459 6.04 62.73 -7.61
C GLN A 459 7.10 63.63 -6.98
N TRP A 460 8.08 63.04 -6.29
CA TRP A 460 9.20 63.79 -5.73
C TRP A 460 10.03 64.48 -6.82
N ALA A 461 10.30 63.79 -7.93
CA ALA A 461 11.04 64.36 -9.06
C ALA A 461 10.32 65.56 -9.68
N LEU A 462 8.99 65.50 -9.81
CA LEU A 462 8.18 66.61 -10.31
C LEU A 462 8.21 67.83 -9.38
N GLU A 463 8.11 67.61 -8.07
CA GLU A 463 8.11 68.71 -7.09
C GLU A 463 9.49 69.38 -6.99
N GLN A 464 10.57 68.60 -7.08
CA GLN A 464 11.94 69.08 -7.00
C GLN A 464 12.54 69.46 -8.36
N MET A 465 11.75 69.41 -9.44
CA MET A 465 12.18 69.70 -10.83
C MET A 465 13.41 68.91 -11.27
N LYS A 466 13.44 67.60 -10.96
CA LYS A 466 14.50 66.66 -11.37
C LYS A 466 14.30 66.17 -12.80
N ASN A 467 15.40 65.84 -13.46
CA ASN A 467 15.41 65.27 -14.81
C ASN A 467 15.75 63.78 -14.77
N ASP A 468 15.46 63.07 -15.85
CA ASP A 468 15.87 61.68 -16.03
C ASP A 468 17.40 61.54 -15.88
N GLY A 469 17.83 60.54 -15.11
CA GLY A 469 19.23 60.30 -14.78
C GLY A 469 19.72 60.96 -13.48
N ASP A 470 18.94 61.87 -12.88
CA ASP A 470 19.25 62.42 -11.55
C ASP A 470 19.10 61.35 -10.45
N GLU A 471 19.89 61.47 -9.38
CA GLU A 471 19.81 60.54 -8.23
C GLU A 471 18.54 60.79 -7.41
N ALA A 472 17.82 59.70 -7.08
CA ALA A 472 16.63 59.75 -6.23
C ALA A 472 17.01 59.88 -4.76
N ASP A 473 16.46 60.89 -4.06
CA ASP A 473 16.66 61.03 -2.61
C ASP A 473 15.65 60.17 -1.85
N VAL A 474 16.16 59.23 -1.04
CA VAL A 474 15.33 58.34 -0.21
C VAL A 474 14.43 59.12 0.74
N THR A 475 14.93 60.21 1.33
CA THR A 475 14.17 60.98 2.33
C THR A 475 12.98 61.67 1.69
N GLY A 476 13.21 62.36 0.57
CA GLY A 476 12.15 63.02 -0.18
C GLY A 476 11.15 62.07 -0.82
N VAL A 477 11.58 60.91 -1.34
CA VAL A 477 10.65 59.89 -1.88
C VAL A 477 9.75 59.33 -0.79
N CYS A 478 10.26 59.17 0.44
CA CYS A 478 9.47 58.67 1.56
C CYS A 478 8.29 59.58 1.94
N GLU A 479 8.34 60.89 1.65
CA GLU A 479 7.23 61.82 1.94
C GLU A 479 5.96 61.48 1.14
N PHE A 480 6.14 60.91 -0.05
CA PHE A 480 5.04 60.49 -0.94
C PHE A 480 4.60 59.04 -0.70
N ILE A 481 5.21 58.35 0.26
CA ILE A 481 4.84 57.00 0.66
C ILE A 481 4.06 57.05 1.97
N LYS A 482 2.89 56.39 1.97
CA LYS A 482 2.07 56.26 3.18
C LYS A 482 2.86 55.55 4.28
N GLY A 483 3.16 56.27 5.36
CA GLY A 483 3.97 55.79 6.48
C GLY A 483 5.37 56.40 6.57
N GLY A 484 5.79 57.20 5.59
CA GLY A 484 7.03 57.98 5.66
C GLY A 484 8.32 57.14 5.60
N THR A 485 8.23 55.89 5.16
CA THR A 485 9.37 54.95 5.09
C THR A 485 9.24 54.04 3.88
N ILE A 486 10.38 53.61 3.32
CA ILE A 486 10.41 52.55 2.29
C ILE A 486 9.75 51.27 2.86
N PRO A 487 8.76 50.69 2.16
CA PRO A 487 8.12 49.45 2.60
C PRO A 487 9.14 48.31 2.63
N THR A 488 8.94 47.33 3.51
CA THR A 488 9.79 46.13 3.55
C THR A 488 9.25 45.08 2.59
N CYS A 489 10.14 44.44 1.82
CA CYS A 489 9.74 43.28 1.02
C CYS A 489 9.26 42.14 1.95
N PRO A 490 8.07 41.56 1.75
CA PRO A 490 7.55 40.49 2.61
C PRO A 490 8.38 39.19 2.58
N GLN A 491 9.32 39.07 1.65
CA GLN A 491 10.30 37.96 1.56
C GLN A 491 11.70 38.34 2.06
N GLY A 492 11.88 39.55 2.62
CA GLY A 492 13.16 40.01 3.17
C GLY A 492 14.11 40.66 2.16
N GLY A 493 13.63 40.94 0.94
CA GLY A 493 14.40 41.65 -0.08
C GLY A 493 14.63 43.13 0.23
N VAL A 494 15.67 43.70 -0.39
CA VAL A 494 16.02 45.12 -0.29
C VAL A 494 15.61 45.82 -1.59
N TYR A 495 14.98 46.98 -1.45
CA TYR A 495 14.59 47.83 -2.57
C TYR A 495 15.68 48.84 -2.91
N GLU A 496 15.95 49.01 -4.19
CA GLU A 496 16.80 50.06 -4.74
C GLU A 496 15.93 51.00 -5.57
N LEU A 497 15.99 52.30 -5.30
CA LEU A 497 15.14 53.28 -5.98
C LEU A 497 15.57 53.53 -7.43
N ASN A 498 16.86 53.37 -7.72
CA ASN A 498 17.51 53.77 -8.98
C ASN A 498 17.34 55.26 -9.31
N ALA A 499 18.01 55.72 -10.38
CA ALA A 499 17.89 57.10 -10.84
C ALA A 499 16.46 57.44 -11.28
N ILE A 500 16.15 58.74 -11.38
CA ILE A 500 14.91 59.22 -11.98
C ILE A 500 14.83 58.74 -13.43
N GLY A 501 13.67 58.21 -13.85
CA GLY A 501 13.47 57.61 -15.17
C GLY A 501 13.89 56.14 -15.32
N SER A 502 14.33 55.47 -14.25
CA SER A 502 14.62 54.01 -14.25
C SER A 502 13.86 53.30 -13.13
N ASP A 503 13.11 52.23 -13.40
CA ASP A 503 12.25 51.58 -12.41
C ASP A 503 13.01 51.16 -11.12
N PRO A 504 12.37 51.25 -9.93
CA PRO A 504 12.94 50.69 -8.71
C PRO A 504 13.04 49.16 -8.81
N THR A 505 14.06 48.59 -8.19
CA THR A 505 14.34 47.15 -8.25
C THR A 505 14.29 46.50 -6.87
N CYS A 506 13.98 45.20 -6.85
CA CYS A 506 14.12 44.35 -5.68
C CYS A 506 15.20 43.30 -5.95
N ASN A 507 16.06 43.04 -4.98
CA ASN A 507 17.15 42.06 -5.13
C ASN A 507 16.70 40.58 -5.17
N ILE A 508 15.40 40.31 -5.03
CA ILE A 508 14.84 38.96 -5.13
C ILE A 508 14.47 38.65 -6.59
N PRO A 509 15.01 37.57 -7.19
CA PRO A 509 14.71 37.19 -8.58
C PRO A 509 13.21 37.01 -8.85
N GLY A 510 12.71 37.61 -9.94
CA GLY A 510 11.30 37.52 -10.34
C GLY A 510 10.38 38.60 -9.75
N HIS A 511 10.88 39.43 -8.83
CA HIS A 511 10.17 40.64 -8.36
C HIS A 511 10.51 41.84 -9.25
N VAL A 512 10.00 41.82 -10.49
CA VAL A 512 10.24 42.87 -11.47
C VAL A 512 8.91 43.57 -11.77
N GLN A 513 8.94 44.90 -11.87
CA GLN A 513 7.80 45.68 -12.35
C GLN A 513 7.61 45.37 -13.84
N PRO A 514 6.41 44.95 -14.28
CA PRO A 514 6.15 44.57 -15.67
C PRO A 514 6.05 45.77 -16.61
#